data_AF-A0A2D4L365-F1
#
_entry.id   AF-A0A2D4L365-F1
#
_cell.length_a   1.000
_cell.length_b   1.000
_cell.length_c   1.000
_cell.angle_alpha   90.00
_cell.angle_beta   90.00
_cell.angle_gamma   90.00
#
_symmetry.space_group_name_H-M   'P 1'
#
loop_
_entity.id
_entity.type
_entity.pdbx_description
1 polymer ?
#
loop_
_entity_poly.entity_id
_entity_poly.type
_entity_poly.pdbx_seq_one_letter_code
_entity_poly.pdbx_strand_id
1 'polypeptide(L)'
;VHGVASFPLAPLLALMNNILEIRIDSWKLTTQFRRPVAAKAHSIGIWQEILNGMAILSVVTNAFIVAFTSDMIPRLVYYYAYFVDADLPMSGYINNSLSVFQISDFPEKHKPEQNTGKFTSCRYRDYRYPPDHEKQYMHTMQFWHILAAKMAFIIIMEHVVFIVKFFVAWMIPDVPSEVKAKIKREKYLTQRILHEYELNKLKQKLFEGRTCASMEKEVLASEGIVE
;
A
#
# COMPACT_ATOMS: atom_id res chain seq x y z
N VAL A 1 4.54 10.42 5.31
CA VAL A 1 3.91 10.86 4.04
C VAL A 1 2.40 10.80 4.21
N HIS A 2 1.77 11.88 4.71
CA HIS A 2 0.32 11.94 5.01
C HIS A 2 -0.33 13.22 4.43
N GLY A 3 0.03 13.58 3.19
CA GLY A 3 -0.37 14.89 2.64
C GLY A 3 -0.40 14.98 1.12
N VAL A 4 -0.47 13.86 0.40
CA VAL A 4 -0.51 13.90 -1.08
C VAL A 4 -1.78 14.60 -1.59
N ALA A 5 -2.88 14.52 -0.83
CA ALA A 5 -4.10 15.28 -1.12
C ALA A 5 -3.97 16.79 -0.85
N SER A 6 -3.02 17.21 -0.02
CA SER A 6 -2.87 18.60 0.42
C SER A 6 -1.73 19.35 -0.28
N PHE A 7 -0.74 18.64 -0.85
CA PHE A 7 0.38 19.24 -1.56
C PHE A 7 0.72 18.47 -2.86
N PRO A 8 0.19 18.89 -4.02
CA PRO A 8 0.36 18.18 -5.30
C PRO A 8 1.80 18.18 -5.83
N LEU A 9 2.67 19.04 -5.31
CA LEU A 9 4.09 19.15 -5.70
C LEU A 9 5.01 18.18 -4.93
N ALA A 10 4.51 17.42 -3.95
CA ALA A 10 5.30 16.47 -3.17
C ALA A 10 6.08 15.45 -4.03
N PRO A 11 5.50 14.85 -5.10
CA PRO A 11 6.21 13.86 -5.91
C PRO A 11 7.42 14.46 -6.65
N LEU A 12 7.35 15.72 -7.07
CA LEU A 12 8.44 16.39 -7.77
C LEU A 12 9.63 16.63 -6.85
N LEU A 13 9.36 17.10 -5.62
CA LEU A 13 10.41 17.27 -4.61
C LEU A 13 11.04 15.94 -4.21
N ALA A 14 10.24 14.89 -4.04
CA ALA A 14 10.76 13.55 -3.76
C ALA A 14 11.64 13.02 -4.90
N LEU A 15 11.25 13.25 -6.16
CA LEU A 15 12.04 12.86 -7.32
C LEU A 15 13.39 13.60 -7.38
N MET A 16 13.38 14.92 -7.15
CA MET A 16 14.62 15.69 -7.06
C MET A 16 15.53 15.20 -5.93
N ASN A 17 14.96 14.92 -4.75
CA ASN A 17 15.70 14.37 -3.63
C ASN A 17 16.33 13.02 -3.99
N ASN A 18 15.57 12.09 -4.58
CA ASN A 18 16.07 10.78 -4.98
C ASN A 18 17.22 10.86 -6.00
N ILE A 19 17.18 11.82 -6.94
CA ILE A 19 18.27 12.01 -7.91
C ILE A 19 19.56 12.45 -7.20
N LEU A 20 19.46 13.39 -6.26
CA LEU A 20 20.60 13.85 -5.48
C LEU A 20 21.12 12.73 -4.57
N GLU A 21 20.22 11.98 -3.94
CA GLU A 21 20.52 10.90 -3.01
C GLU A 21 21.32 9.77 -3.68
N ILE A 22 20.93 9.35 -4.90
CA ILE A 22 21.70 8.36 -5.68
C ILE A 22 23.15 8.80 -5.90
N ARG A 23 23.38 10.09 -6.17
CA ARG A 23 24.73 10.63 -6.41
C ARG A 23 25.54 10.71 -5.11
N ILE A 24 24.91 11.18 -4.04
CA ILE A 24 25.53 11.33 -2.73
C ILE A 24 25.90 9.96 -2.17
N ASP A 25 25.01 8.97 -2.24
CA ASP A 25 25.28 7.60 -1.76
C ASP A 25 26.38 6.93 -2.56
N SER A 26 26.40 7.10 -3.89
CA SER A 26 27.47 6.59 -4.75
C SER A 26 28.83 7.20 -4.38
N TRP A 27 28.88 8.53 -4.16
CA TRP A 27 30.10 9.22 -3.74
C TRP A 27 30.56 8.75 -2.36
N LYS A 28 29.63 8.61 -1.41
CA LYS A 28 29.92 8.16 -0.04
C LYS A 28 30.49 6.73 -0.01
N LEU A 29 29.89 5.80 -0.78
CA LEU A 29 30.34 4.41 -0.87
C LEU A 29 31.68 4.24 -1.58
N THR A 30 32.01 5.14 -2.52
CA THR A 30 33.27 5.06 -3.29
C THR A 30 34.43 5.81 -2.65
N THR A 31 34.18 6.90 -1.93
CA THR A 31 35.25 7.77 -1.39
C THR A 31 35.40 7.74 0.13
N GLN A 32 34.31 7.53 0.89
CA GLN A 32 34.34 7.66 2.35
C GLN A 32 34.41 6.32 3.10
N PHE A 33 33.82 5.25 2.55
CA PHE A 33 33.78 3.95 3.23
C PHE A 33 34.85 2.98 2.72
N ARG A 34 35.33 2.11 3.63
CA ARG A 34 36.12 0.94 3.25
C ARG A 34 35.21 -0.07 2.54
N ARG A 35 35.76 -0.76 1.53
CA ARG A 35 35.02 -1.75 0.73
C ARG A 35 34.35 -2.82 1.62
N PRO A 36 33.01 -2.94 1.57
CA PRO A 36 32.29 -3.97 2.31
C PRO A 36 32.47 -5.36 1.67
N VAL A 37 32.29 -6.41 2.47
CA VAL A 37 32.31 -7.80 1.98
C VAL A 37 31.03 -8.06 1.19
N ALA A 38 31.17 -8.65 -0.01
CA ALA A 38 30.03 -8.94 -0.86
C ALA A 38 29.15 -10.04 -0.24
N ALA A 39 27.88 -9.72 0.01
CA ALA A 39 26.85 -10.66 0.41
C ALA A 39 25.84 -10.83 -0.72
N LYS A 40 25.37 -12.06 -0.96
CA LYS A 40 24.30 -12.32 -1.94
C LYS A 40 22.95 -12.14 -1.25
N ALA A 41 22.13 -11.22 -1.76
CA ALA A 41 20.74 -11.04 -1.33
C ALA A 41 19.81 -11.22 -2.53
N HIS A 42 18.76 -12.03 -2.37
CA HIS A 42 17.75 -12.27 -3.40
C HIS A 42 16.65 -11.19 -3.42
N SER A 43 16.42 -10.50 -2.28
CA SER A 43 15.44 -9.43 -2.14
C SER A 43 15.91 -8.38 -1.13
N ILE A 44 15.16 -7.28 -1.01
CA ILE A 44 15.38 -6.22 -0.02
C ILE A 44 15.09 -6.67 1.44
N GLY A 45 14.53 -7.87 1.62
CA GLY A 45 14.21 -8.44 2.93
C GLY A 45 12.97 -7.81 3.57
N ILE A 46 13.05 -7.55 4.88
CA ILE A 46 11.92 -7.11 5.72
C ILE A 46 11.34 -5.75 5.29
N TRP A 47 12.14 -4.92 4.63
CA TRP A 47 11.70 -3.63 4.10
C TRP A 47 10.54 -3.76 3.13
N GLN A 48 10.42 -4.87 2.40
CA GLN A 48 9.28 -5.12 1.52
C GLN A 48 7.97 -5.21 2.31
N GLU A 49 7.98 -5.93 3.43
CA GLU A 49 6.82 -6.06 4.32
C GLU A 49 6.48 -4.72 4.99
N ILE A 50 7.49 -3.96 5.41
CA ILE A 50 7.30 -2.63 6.00
C ILE A 50 6.66 -1.68 4.97
N LEU A 51 7.17 -1.65 3.73
CA LEU A 51 6.61 -0.82 2.66
C LEU A 51 5.17 -1.21 2.33
N ASN A 52 4.87 -2.52 2.29
CA ASN A 52 3.51 -3.03 2.12
C ASN A 52 2.58 -2.60 3.26
N GLY A 53 3.03 -2.68 4.51
CA GLY A 53 2.29 -2.22 5.67
C GLY A 53 2.03 -0.71 5.64
N MET A 54 3.05 0.08 5.31
CA MET A 54 2.92 1.54 5.16
C MET A 54 1.96 1.92 4.04
N ALA A 55 1.92 1.17 2.93
CA ALA A 55 0.98 1.41 1.84
C ALA A 55 -0.47 1.22 2.30
N ILE A 56 -0.77 0.16 3.05
CA ILE A 56 -2.11 -0.10 3.59
C ILE A 56 -2.50 0.99 4.60
N LEU A 57 -1.62 1.31 5.55
CA LEU A 57 -1.88 2.34 6.56
C LEU A 57 -2.09 3.73 5.94
N SER A 58 -1.37 4.05 4.87
CA SER A 58 -1.51 5.30 4.12
C SER A 58 -2.93 5.43 3.56
N VAL A 59 -3.48 4.37 2.98
CA VAL A 59 -4.84 4.35 2.43
C VAL A 59 -5.87 4.65 3.52
N VAL A 60 -5.80 3.92 4.63
CA VAL A 60 -6.71 4.10 5.77
C VAL A 60 -6.61 5.55 6.27
N THR A 61 -5.40 6.04 6.50
CA THR A 61 -5.22 7.40 7.04
C THR A 61 -5.74 8.47 6.09
N ASN A 62 -5.53 8.31 4.78
CA ASN A 62 -6.06 9.24 3.77
C ASN A 62 -7.60 9.21 3.75
N ALA A 63 -8.24 8.04 3.90
CA ALA A 63 -9.70 7.94 4.00
C ALA A 63 -10.22 8.70 5.24
N PHE A 64 -9.57 8.52 6.39
CA PHE A 64 -9.91 9.25 7.62
C PHE A 64 -9.73 10.76 7.48
N ILE A 65 -8.63 11.21 6.86
CA ILE A 65 -8.39 12.65 6.60
C ILE A 65 -9.55 13.20 5.77
N VAL A 66 -9.91 12.55 4.65
CA VAL A 66 -11.01 13.02 3.81
C VAL A 66 -12.34 13.00 4.58
N ALA A 67 -12.63 11.95 5.34
CA ALA A 67 -13.90 11.84 6.05
C ALA A 67 -14.08 12.87 7.18
N PHE A 68 -13.03 13.15 7.95
CA PHE A 68 -13.13 13.98 9.15
C PHE A 68 -12.68 15.42 8.96
N THR A 69 -11.71 15.68 8.08
CA THR A 69 -11.18 17.04 7.88
C THR A 69 -11.84 17.77 6.72
N SER A 70 -12.33 17.04 5.70
CA SER A 70 -13.01 17.65 4.57
C SER A 70 -14.47 17.96 4.87
N ASP A 71 -14.98 19.02 4.26
CA ASP A 71 -16.40 19.37 4.27
C ASP A 71 -17.19 18.65 3.17
N MET A 72 -16.55 17.75 2.41
CA MET A 72 -17.18 17.06 1.28
C MET A 72 -18.37 16.19 1.69
N ILE A 73 -18.24 15.39 2.76
CA ILE A 73 -19.29 14.46 3.19
C ILE A 73 -20.51 15.21 3.76
N PRO A 74 -20.37 16.18 4.69
CA PRO A 74 -21.50 16.97 5.15
C PRO A 74 -22.24 17.69 4.03
N ARG A 75 -21.51 18.24 3.04
CA ARG A 75 -22.09 18.85 1.83
C ARG A 75 -22.88 17.86 0.99
N LEU A 76 -22.35 16.66 0.80
CA LEU A 76 -23.01 15.59 0.05
C LEU A 76 -24.31 15.14 0.75
N VAL A 77 -24.26 14.95 2.07
CA VAL A 77 -25.44 14.59 2.87
C VAL A 77 -26.49 15.70 2.82
N TYR A 78 -26.08 16.97 2.89
CA TYR A 78 -27.01 18.09 2.75
C TYR A 78 -27.69 18.08 1.38
N TYR A 79 -26.89 17.96 0.31
CA TYR A 79 -27.38 17.94 -1.07
C TYR A 79 -28.42 16.86 -1.33
N TYR A 80 -28.22 15.64 -0.81
CA TYR A 80 -29.12 14.53 -1.07
C TYR A 80 -30.30 14.38 -0.09
N ALA A 81 -30.14 14.77 1.17
CA ALA A 81 -31.12 14.47 2.21
C ALA A 81 -31.79 15.70 2.85
N TYR A 82 -31.20 16.90 2.73
CA TYR A 82 -31.64 18.10 3.45
C TYR A 82 -31.72 19.35 2.58
N PHE A 83 -31.70 19.21 1.25
CA PHE A 83 -31.86 20.33 0.34
C PHE A 83 -33.25 20.95 0.52
N VAL A 84 -33.31 22.28 0.46
CA VAL A 84 -34.55 23.04 0.64
C VAL A 84 -35.13 23.45 -0.71
N ASP A 85 -34.27 23.93 -1.61
CA ASP A 85 -34.65 24.43 -2.94
C ASP A 85 -34.22 23.45 -4.02
N ALA A 86 -35.15 23.04 -4.89
CA ALA A 86 -34.88 22.12 -6.00
C ALA A 86 -33.98 22.74 -7.09
N ASP A 87 -34.09 24.05 -7.32
CA ASP A 87 -33.32 24.76 -8.34
C ASP A 87 -31.90 25.10 -7.88
N LEU A 88 -31.69 25.26 -6.56
CA LEU A 88 -30.42 25.64 -5.94
C LEU A 88 -30.15 24.75 -4.72
N PRO A 89 -29.80 23.47 -4.92
CA PRO A 89 -29.70 22.46 -3.85
C PRO A 89 -28.63 22.76 -2.80
N MET A 90 -27.69 23.68 -3.09
CA MET A 90 -26.64 24.10 -2.16
C MET A 90 -26.91 25.44 -1.46
N SER A 91 -27.99 26.13 -1.84
CA SER A 91 -28.42 27.36 -1.18
C SER A 91 -28.75 27.06 0.29
N GLY A 92 -28.32 27.93 1.20
CA GLY A 92 -28.60 27.76 2.62
C GLY A 92 -27.73 26.73 3.36
N TYR A 93 -26.80 26.03 2.69
CA TYR A 93 -25.89 25.06 3.34
C TYR A 93 -25.17 25.66 4.55
N ILE A 94 -24.57 26.86 4.40
CA ILE A 94 -23.84 27.52 5.49
C ILE A 94 -24.75 27.80 6.68
N ASN A 95 -25.98 28.28 6.42
CA ASN A 95 -26.95 28.58 7.46
C ASN A 95 -27.41 27.31 8.19
N ASN A 96 -27.57 26.19 7.49
CA ASN A 96 -27.92 24.89 8.07
C ASN A 96 -26.75 24.22 8.81
N SER A 97 -25.51 24.45 8.37
CA SER A 97 -24.29 23.87 8.97
C SER A 97 -23.87 24.53 10.28
N LEU A 98 -24.56 25.60 10.68
CA LEU A 98 -24.26 26.39 11.86
C LEU A 98 -25.34 26.20 12.93
N SER A 99 -24.94 25.76 14.13
CA SER A 99 -25.80 25.73 15.31
C SER A 99 -25.79 27.06 16.04
N VAL A 100 -26.95 27.44 16.59
CA VAL A 100 -27.14 28.68 17.35
C VAL A 100 -26.92 28.41 18.84
N PHE A 101 -26.21 29.32 19.50
CA PHE A 101 -25.96 29.30 20.95
C PHE A 101 -26.36 30.63 21.58
N GLN A 102 -27.11 30.61 22.69
CA GLN A 102 -27.40 31.83 23.44
C GLN A 102 -26.26 32.17 24.39
N ILE A 103 -25.81 33.42 24.37
CA ILE A 103 -24.64 33.85 25.16
C ILE A 103 -24.98 33.87 26.67
N SER A 104 -26.26 33.96 27.04
CA SER A 104 -26.74 33.83 28.41
C SER A 104 -26.38 32.50 29.06
N ASP A 105 -26.28 31.43 28.27
CA ASP A 105 -26.18 30.06 28.74
C ASP A 105 -24.73 29.63 29.01
N PHE A 106 -23.77 30.53 28.78
CA PHE A 106 -22.38 30.30 29.20
C PHE A 106 -22.29 30.18 30.73
N PRO A 107 -21.55 29.20 31.27
CA PRO A 107 -21.17 29.17 32.67
C PRO A 107 -20.41 30.45 33.05
N GLU A 108 -20.58 30.97 34.27
CA GLU A 108 -20.01 32.27 34.68
C GLU A 108 -18.49 32.37 34.42
N LYS A 109 -17.76 31.28 34.61
CA LYS A 109 -16.30 31.19 34.37
C LYS A 109 -15.90 31.35 32.90
N HIS A 110 -16.80 31.05 31.96
CA HIS A 110 -16.54 31.05 30.52
C HIS A 110 -17.31 32.14 29.79
N LYS A 111 -18.00 33.03 30.52
CA LYS A 111 -18.69 34.18 29.91
C LYS A 111 -17.67 35.15 29.32
N PRO A 112 -17.97 35.74 28.15
CA PRO A 112 -17.09 36.75 27.56
C PRO A 112 -17.00 37.98 28.46
N GLU A 113 -15.78 38.46 28.68
CA GLU A 113 -15.44 39.58 29.58
C GLU A 113 -15.96 40.93 29.06
N GLN A 114 -16.07 41.09 27.74
CA GLN A 114 -16.71 42.24 27.09
C GLN A 114 -17.67 41.78 25.99
N ASN A 115 -18.95 42.12 26.15
CA ASN A 115 -19.96 42.05 25.09
C ASN A 115 -19.93 43.33 24.24
N THR A 116 -18.91 43.46 23.40
CA THR A 116 -18.65 44.66 22.57
C THR A 116 -19.77 45.02 21.60
N GLY A 117 -20.69 44.09 21.28
CA GLY A 117 -21.74 44.29 20.27
C GLY A 117 -23.19 44.01 20.69
N LYS A 118 -23.50 43.86 21.98
CA LYS A 118 -24.86 43.48 22.46
C LYS A 118 -25.48 42.27 21.70
N PHE A 119 -24.66 41.29 21.33
CA PHE A 119 -25.15 40.07 20.69
C PHE A 119 -25.90 39.21 21.71
N THR A 120 -27.05 38.66 21.32
CA THR A 120 -27.85 37.73 22.14
C THR A 120 -27.50 36.27 21.84
N SER A 121 -27.15 35.96 20.58
CA SER A 121 -26.81 34.62 20.13
C SER A 121 -25.57 34.63 19.24
N CYS A 122 -24.77 33.57 19.31
CA CYS A 122 -23.65 33.31 18.40
C CYS A 122 -23.90 32.01 17.61
N ARG A 123 -23.16 31.84 16.51
CA ARG A 123 -23.24 30.65 15.65
C ARG A 123 -21.90 29.95 15.61
N TYR A 124 -21.91 28.62 15.71
CA TYR A 124 -20.72 27.78 15.67
C TYR A 124 -20.97 26.57 14.77
N ARG A 125 -19.89 25.99 14.25
CA ARG A 125 -19.96 24.87 13.31
C ARG A 125 -20.17 23.56 14.07
N ASP A 126 -21.43 23.19 14.25
CA ASP A 126 -21.84 21.90 14.77
C ASP A 126 -23.31 21.63 14.38
N TYR A 127 -23.77 20.39 14.54
CA TYR A 127 -25.13 19.95 14.25
C TYR A 127 -25.87 19.67 15.55
N ARG A 128 -26.23 20.75 16.27
CA ARG A 128 -26.91 20.70 17.57
C ARG A 128 -28.26 21.42 17.52
N TYR A 129 -29.18 20.98 18.36
CA TYR A 129 -30.50 21.61 18.49
C TYR A 129 -30.38 23.05 19.00
N PRO A 130 -31.24 23.96 18.52
CA PRO A 130 -31.27 25.35 18.96
C PRO A 130 -31.71 25.47 20.43
N PRO A 131 -31.49 26.64 21.05
CA PRO A 131 -31.88 26.91 22.44
C PRO A 131 -33.38 26.78 22.71
N ASP A 132 -34.22 27.05 21.71
CA ASP A 132 -35.69 27.03 21.85
C ASP A 132 -36.30 25.61 21.80
N HIS A 133 -35.46 24.57 21.67
CA HIS A 133 -35.89 23.18 21.52
C HIS A 133 -35.77 22.41 22.84
N GLU A 134 -36.68 21.45 23.10
CA GLU A 134 -36.68 20.64 24.34
C GLU A 134 -35.34 19.95 24.62
N LYS A 135 -34.65 19.56 23.55
CA LYS A 135 -33.31 18.92 23.59
C LYS A 135 -32.19 19.92 23.28
N GLN A 136 -32.24 21.11 23.87
CA GLN A 136 -31.27 22.19 23.65
C GLN A 136 -29.82 21.68 23.72
N TYR A 137 -28.99 22.13 22.76
CA TYR A 137 -27.56 21.84 22.68
C TYR A 137 -27.16 20.36 22.52
N MET A 138 -28.12 19.44 22.41
CA MET A 138 -27.87 18.02 22.09
C MET A 138 -27.67 17.84 20.59
N HIS A 139 -26.99 16.75 20.21
CA HIS A 139 -26.75 16.41 18.80
C HIS A 139 -28.06 16.11 18.06
N THR A 140 -28.21 16.67 16.86
CA THR A 140 -29.38 16.42 16.00
C THR A 140 -29.28 15.09 15.28
N MET A 141 -30.37 14.61 14.68
CA MET A 141 -30.32 13.44 13.80
C MET A 141 -29.44 13.66 12.56
N GLN A 142 -29.28 14.92 12.11
CA GLN A 142 -28.36 15.27 11.02
C GLN A 142 -26.91 14.92 11.36
N PHE A 143 -26.48 15.19 12.61
CA PHE A 143 -25.15 14.82 13.08
C PHE A 143 -24.90 13.31 12.88
N TRP A 144 -25.85 12.47 13.28
CA TRP A 144 -25.73 11.02 13.16
C TRP A 144 -25.75 10.53 11.71
N HIS A 145 -26.56 11.12 10.83
CA HIS A 145 -26.51 10.81 9.40
C HIS A 145 -25.16 11.18 8.77
N ILE A 146 -24.61 12.33 9.12
CA ILE A 146 -23.28 12.74 8.64
C ILE A 146 -22.20 11.80 9.17
N LEU A 147 -22.27 11.42 10.45
CA LEU A 147 -21.33 10.47 11.04
C LEU A 147 -21.42 9.09 10.37
N ALA A 148 -22.64 8.58 10.16
CA ALA A 148 -22.86 7.31 9.47
C ALA A 148 -22.32 7.36 8.03
N ALA A 149 -22.56 8.45 7.30
CA ALA A 149 -22.01 8.66 5.95
C ALA A 149 -20.48 8.70 5.95
N LYS A 150 -19.85 9.33 6.95
CA LYS A 150 -18.39 9.32 7.13
C LYS A 150 -17.84 7.90 7.34
N MET A 151 -18.47 7.11 8.20
CA MET A 151 -18.07 5.72 8.45
C MET A 151 -18.27 4.85 7.21
N ALA A 152 -19.42 4.98 6.52
CA ALA A 152 -19.69 4.26 5.29
C ALA A 152 -18.68 4.60 4.19
N PHE A 153 -18.31 5.88 4.04
CA PHE A 153 -17.29 6.31 3.09
C PHE A 153 -15.93 5.66 3.38
N ILE A 154 -15.51 5.61 4.64
CA ILE A 154 -14.24 4.97 5.02
C ILE A 154 -14.25 3.48 4.64
N ILE A 155 -15.33 2.76 4.98
CA ILE A 155 -15.48 1.33 4.67
C ILE A 155 -15.45 1.12 3.15
N ILE A 156 -16.21 1.89 2.37
CA ILE A 156 -16.26 1.75 0.90
C ILE A 156 -14.88 2.02 0.30
N MET A 157 -14.21 3.10 0.71
CA MET A 157 -12.88 3.46 0.21
C MET A 157 -11.87 2.35 0.49
N GLU A 158 -11.86 1.83 1.71
CA GLU A 158 -11.01 0.71 2.12
C GLU A 158 -11.23 -0.52 1.22
N HIS A 159 -12.48 -0.95 1.04
CA HIS A 159 -12.81 -2.10 0.19
C HIS A 159 -12.43 -1.89 -1.27
N VAL A 160 -12.68 -0.69 -1.82
CA VAL A 160 -12.28 -0.36 -3.20
C VAL A 160 -10.77 -0.52 -3.37
N VAL A 161 -9.97 -0.01 -2.42
CA VAL A 161 -8.51 -0.11 -2.54
C VAL A 161 -8.02 -1.55 -2.38
N PHE A 162 -8.62 -2.34 -1.49
CA PHE A 162 -8.30 -3.77 -1.39
C PHE A 162 -8.64 -4.53 -2.67
N ILE A 163 -9.80 -4.27 -3.27
CA ILE A 163 -10.21 -4.86 -4.54
C ILE A 163 -9.23 -4.48 -5.66
N VAL A 164 -8.89 -3.18 -5.78
CA VAL A 164 -7.93 -2.71 -6.79
C VAL A 164 -6.56 -3.35 -6.58
N LYS A 165 -6.08 -3.44 -5.33
CA LYS A 165 -4.81 -4.10 -5.01
C LYS A 165 -4.81 -5.57 -5.44
N PHE A 166 -5.89 -6.30 -5.13
CA PHE A 166 -6.02 -7.70 -5.53
C PHE A 166 -6.10 -7.85 -7.05
N PHE A 167 -6.86 -6.99 -7.72
CA PHE A 167 -6.97 -6.98 -9.17
C PHE A 167 -5.62 -6.70 -9.86
N VAL A 168 -4.85 -5.72 -9.37
CA VAL A 168 -3.51 -5.42 -9.90
C VAL A 168 -2.56 -6.59 -9.66
N ALA A 169 -2.59 -7.22 -8.48
CA ALA A 169 -1.79 -8.41 -8.19
C ALA A 169 -2.18 -9.61 -9.07
N TRP A 170 -3.45 -9.73 -9.44
CA TRP A 170 -3.92 -10.76 -10.36
C TRP A 170 -3.51 -10.49 -11.82
N MET A 171 -3.53 -9.23 -12.24
CA MET A 171 -3.22 -8.82 -13.61
C MET A 171 -1.71 -8.88 -13.92
N ILE A 172 -0.86 -8.55 -12.95
CA ILE A 172 0.60 -8.49 -13.15
C ILE A 172 1.23 -9.82 -12.75
N PRO A 173 1.76 -10.61 -13.68
CA PRO A 173 2.45 -11.85 -13.34
C PRO A 173 3.76 -11.55 -12.60
N ASP A 174 3.98 -12.19 -11.45
CA ASP A 174 5.17 -11.97 -10.59
C ASP A 174 6.51 -12.16 -11.31
N VAL A 175 6.55 -12.99 -12.37
CA VAL A 175 7.76 -13.24 -13.14
C VAL A 175 7.50 -12.91 -14.61
N PRO A 176 8.30 -11.99 -15.21
CA PRO A 176 8.15 -11.62 -16.61
C PRO A 176 8.47 -12.80 -17.55
N SER A 177 7.83 -12.83 -18.72
CA SER A 177 7.92 -13.93 -19.69
C SER A 177 9.35 -14.20 -20.17
N GLU A 178 10.15 -13.17 -20.35
CA GLU A 178 11.56 -13.29 -20.76
C GLU A 178 12.40 -14.03 -19.70
N VAL A 179 12.19 -13.72 -18.41
CA VAL A 179 12.88 -14.41 -17.31
C VAL A 179 12.41 -15.85 -17.21
N LYS A 180 11.10 -16.13 -17.38
CA LYS A 180 10.60 -17.51 -17.47
C LYS A 180 11.25 -18.28 -18.62
N ALA A 181 11.43 -17.65 -19.77
CA ALA A 181 12.10 -18.25 -20.92
C ALA A 181 13.59 -18.53 -20.65
N LYS A 182 14.31 -17.59 -20.02
CA LYS A 182 15.71 -17.77 -19.60
C LYS A 182 15.85 -18.91 -18.58
N ILE A 183 15.04 -18.93 -17.53
CA ILE A 183 15.03 -20.01 -16.52
C ILE A 183 14.73 -21.36 -17.17
N LYS A 184 13.75 -21.41 -18.09
CA LYS A 184 13.43 -22.65 -18.83
C LYS A 184 14.59 -23.11 -19.70
N ARG A 185 15.27 -22.18 -20.38
CA ARG A 185 16.46 -22.47 -21.20
C ARG A 185 17.62 -22.99 -20.36
N GLU A 186 17.93 -22.35 -19.24
CA GLU A 186 18.98 -22.79 -18.32
C GLU A 186 18.70 -24.19 -17.78
N LYS A 187 17.47 -24.44 -17.30
CA LYS A 187 17.04 -25.78 -16.84
C LYS A 187 17.19 -26.85 -17.91
N TYR A 188 16.75 -26.56 -19.13
CA TYR A 188 16.88 -27.48 -20.26
C TYR A 188 18.35 -27.80 -20.58
N LEU A 189 19.20 -26.77 -20.60
CA LEU A 189 20.63 -26.94 -20.89
C LEU A 189 21.32 -27.78 -19.79
N THR A 190 21.02 -27.53 -18.51
CA THR A 190 21.53 -28.32 -17.39
C THR A 190 21.09 -29.78 -17.47
N GLN A 191 19.81 -30.05 -17.77
CA GLN A 191 19.30 -31.42 -17.93
C GLN A 191 19.99 -32.16 -19.08
N ARG A 192 20.20 -31.50 -20.22
CA ARG A 192 20.94 -32.09 -21.34
C ARG A 192 22.38 -32.44 -20.98
N ILE A 193 23.11 -31.51 -20.35
CA ILE A 193 24.49 -31.73 -19.94
C ILE A 193 24.59 -32.90 -18.96
N LEU A 194 23.67 -32.98 -17.99
CA LEU A 194 23.63 -34.07 -17.02
C LEU A 194 23.38 -35.43 -17.69
N HIS A 195 22.43 -35.50 -18.63
CA HIS A 195 22.11 -36.73 -19.34
C HIS A 195 23.26 -37.21 -20.24
N GLU A 196 23.90 -36.30 -20.98
CA GLU A 196 25.07 -36.62 -21.79
C GLU A 196 26.25 -37.09 -20.92
N TYR A 197 26.46 -36.49 -19.75
CA TYR A 197 27.46 -36.92 -18.77
C TYR A 197 27.19 -38.34 -18.26
N GLU A 198 25.94 -38.65 -17.87
CA GLU A 198 25.56 -39.99 -17.40
C GLU A 198 25.71 -41.05 -18.49
N LEU A 199 25.29 -40.75 -19.73
CA LEU A 199 25.47 -41.63 -20.88
C LEU A 199 26.95 -41.93 -21.14
N ASN A 200 27.81 -40.91 -21.11
CA ASN A 200 29.24 -41.09 -21.32
C ASN A 200 29.88 -41.93 -20.20
N LYS A 201 29.46 -41.71 -18.95
CA LYS A 201 29.90 -42.51 -17.81
C LYS A 201 29.47 -43.97 -17.92
N LEU A 202 28.23 -44.23 -18.36
CA LEU A 202 27.74 -45.59 -18.61
C LEU A 202 28.52 -46.28 -19.73
N LYS A 203 28.78 -45.57 -20.84
CA LYS A 203 29.61 -46.09 -21.95
C LYS A 203 31.01 -46.46 -21.49
N GLN A 204 31.64 -45.62 -20.66
CA GLN A 204 32.98 -45.90 -20.14
C GLN A 204 32.98 -47.17 -19.28
N LYS A 205 32.05 -47.30 -18.33
CA LYS A 205 31.91 -48.52 -17.51
C LYS A 205 31.66 -49.77 -18.34
N LEU A 206 30.84 -49.66 -19.39
CA LEU A 206 30.50 -50.78 -20.26
C LEU A 206 31.70 -51.18 -21.14
N PHE A 207 32.52 -50.21 -21.56
CA PHE A 207 33.80 -50.47 -22.22
C PHE A 207 34.77 -51.16 -21.26
N GLU A 208 35.02 -50.60 -20.07
CA GLU A 208 35.90 -51.20 -19.05
C GLU A 208 35.49 -52.63 -18.69
N GLY A 209 34.19 -52.87 -18.50
CA GLY A 209 33.65 -54.21 -18.24
C GLY A 209 33.84 -55.18 -19.42
N ARG A 210 33.69 -54.70 -20.67
CA ARG A 210 33.92 -55.51 -21.87
C ARG A 210 35.41 -55.82 -22.08
N THR A 211 36.31 -54.88 -21.80
CA THR A 211 37.76 -55.11 -21.84
C THR A 211 38.18 -56.10 -20.77
N CYS A 212 37.67 -55.98 -19.54
CA CYS A 212 37.92 -56.91 -18.44
C CYS A 212 37.45 -58.35 -18.78
N ALA A 213 36.22 -58.49 -19.30
CA ALA A 213 35.69 -59.78 -19.72
C ALA A 213 36.43 -60.39 -20.93
N SER A 214 36.98 -59.55 -21.82
CA SER A 214 37.83 -60.02 -22.92
C SER A 214 39.18 -60.52 -22.42
N MET A 215 39.81 -59.79 -21.49
CA MET A 215 41.07 -60.20 -20.86
C MET A 215 40.90 -61.48 -20.04
N GLU A 216 39.80 -61.63 -19.30
CA GLU A 216 39.50 -62.85 -18.53
C GLU A 216 39.34 -64.08 -19.43
N LYS A 217 38.69 -63.93 -20.59
CA LYS A 217 38.58 -65.01 -21.60
C LYS A 217 39.91 -65.38 -22.23
N GLU A 218 40.78 -64.40 -22.50
CA GLU A 218 42.13 -64.67 -23.03
C GLU A 218 43.02 -65.36 -21.99
N VAL A 219 42.91 -64.98 -20.71
CA VAL A 219 43.63 -65.64 -19.60
C VAL A 219 43.17 -67.09 -19.44
N LEU A 220 41.86 -67.34 -19.37
CA LEU A 220 41.30 -68.70 -19.28
C LEU A 220 41.67 -69.57 -20.49
N ALA A 221 41.74 -69.00 -21.69
CA ALA A 221 42.17 -69.72 -22.88
C ALA A 221 43.68 -70.05 -22.85
N SER A 222 44.50 -69.21 -22.24
CA SER A 222 45.95 -69.45 -22.08
C SER A 222 46.26 -70.49 -21.01
N GLU A 223 45.48 -70.55 -19.92
CA GLU A 223 45.64 -71.57 -18.88
C GLU A 223 45.08 -72.94 -19.32
N GLY A 224 43.99 -72.97 -20.09
CA GLY A 224 43.40 -74.22 -20.61
C GLY A 224 44.18 -74.89 -21.75
N ILE A 225 45.27 -74.28 -22.25
CA ILE A 225 46.19 -74.90 -23.22
C ILE A 225 47.36 -75.62 -22.50
N VAL A 226 47.44 -75.53 -21.17
CA VAL A 226 48.46 -76.18 -20.34
C VAL A 226 47.83 -77.29 -19.48
N GLU A 227 47.13 -78.24 -20.11
CA GLU A 227 46.90 -79.61 -19.59
C GLU A 227 46.97 -80.63 -20.72
#